data_AF-K3YB91-F1
#
_entry.id   AF-K3YB91-F1
#
_cell.length_a   1.000
_cell.length_b   1.000
_cell.length_c   1.000
_cell.angle_alpha   90.00
_cell.angle_beta   90.00
_cell.angle_gamma   90.00
#
_symmetry.space_group_name_H-M   'P 1'
#
loop_
_entity.id
_entity.type
_entity.pdbx_description
1 polymer ?
#
loop_
_entity_poly.entity_id
_entity_poly.type
_entity_poly.pdbx_seq_one_letter_code
_entity_poly.pdbx_strand_id
1 'polypeptide(L)'
;MFGGEDNKRRLRNDFHILELETVMWEEVKTEKGGPAPRYDHFAAVYADQYLLIFGGSSYSACFNDLYLLDLQTVSTESLCMLQLR
;
A
#
# COMPACT_ATOMS: atom_id res chain seq x y z
N MET A 1 -3.34 5.84 -0.69
CA MET A 1 -2.64 5.57 -1.98
C MET A 1 -1.47 4.64 -1.70
N PHE A 2 -1.21 3.67 -2.57
CA PHE A 2 -0.07 2.78 -2.47
C PHE A 2 0.66 2.69 -3.82
N GLY A 3 1.99 2.63 -3.80
CA GLY A 3 2.82 2.26 -4.94
C GLY A 3 2.72 3.17 -6.18
N GLY A 4 2.80 2.58 -7.36
CA GLY A 4 2.81 3.28 -8.64
C GLY A 4 4.20 3.59 -9.19
N GLU A 5 4.25 4.42 -10.23
CA GLU A 5 5.47 4.85 -10.92
C GLU A 5 5.59 6.38 -10.90
N ASP A 6 6.74 6.90 -10.50
CA ASP A 6 7.00 8.34 -10.52
C ASP A 6 7.47 8.85 -11.90
N ASN A 7 7.60 10.17 -12.06
CA ASN A 7 8.05 10.79 -13.31
C ASN A 7 9.49 10.41 -13.73
N LYS A 8 10.27 9.78 -12.85
CA LYS A 8 11.61 9.26 -13.13
C LYS A 8 11.58 7.76 -13.39
N ARG A 9 10.39 7.19 -13.64
CA ARG A 9 10.16 5.77 -13.89
C ARG A 9 10.56 4.87 -12.72
N ARG A 10 10.56 5.40 -11.49
CA ARG A 10 10.86 4.62 -10.29
C ARG A 10 9.57 4.05 -9.73
N LEU A 11 9.56 2.72 -9.57
CA LEU A 11 8.47 2.04 -8.90
C LEU A 11 8.52 2.31 -7.39
N ARG A 12 7.34 2.44 -6.81
CA ARG A 12 7.15 2.81 -5.41
C ARG A 12 6.44 1.69 -4.66
N ASN A 13 6.61 1.68 -3.34
CA ASN A 13 5.89 0.81 -2.39
C ASN A 13 5.55 1.56 -1.09
N ASP A 14 5.48 2.89 -1.13
CA ASP A 14 5.08 3.71 -0.01
C ASP A 14 3.56 3.85 0.06
N PHE A 15 3.07 4.12 1.27
CA PHE A 15 1.67 4.41 1.55
C PHE A 15 1.53 5.89 1.87
N HIS A 16 0.52 6.51 1.26
CA HIS A 16 0.15 7.90 1.53
C HIS A 16 -1.33 7.98 1.88
N ILE A 17 -1.65 8.72 2.94
CA ILE A 17 -3.03 9.05 3.34
C ILE A 17 -3.26 10.52 3.03
N LEU A 18 -4.41 10.83 2.42
CA LEU A 18 -4.89 12.19 2.24
C LEU A 18 -5.97 12.45 3.28
N GLU A 19 -5.69 13.35 4.20
CA GLU A 19 -6.70 13.89 5.10
C GLU A 19 -7.58 14.87 4.31
N LEU A 20 -8.86 14.55 4.14
CA LEU A 20 -9.73 15.30 3.22
C LEU A 20 -10.15 16.66 3.78
N GLU A 21 -10.22 16.79 5.11
CA GLU A 21 -10.59 18.05 5.75
C GLU A 21 -9.47 19.10 5.63
N THR A 22 -8.22 18.66 5.81
CA THR A 22 -7.05 19.54 5.77
C THR A 22 -6.37 19.58 4.40
N VAL A 23 -6.71 18.64 3.51
CA VAL A 23 -6.08 18.42 2.21
C VAL A 23 -4.56 18.20 2.34
N MET A 24 -4.16 17.55 3.43
CA MET A 24 -2.76 17.26 3.73
C MET A 24 -2.45 15.80 3.42
N TRP A 25 -1.32 15.58 2.76
CA TRP A 25 -0.77 14.26 2.52
C TRP A 25 0.21 13.88 3.63
N GLU A 26 0.05 12.67 4.15
CA GLU A 26 0.96 12.06 5.11
C GLU A 26 1.47 10.71 4.58
N GLU A 27 2.79 10.50 4.67
CA GLU A 27 3.40 9.21 4.38
C GLU A 27 3.28 8.30 5.60
N VAL A 28 2.70 7.13 5.43
CA VAL A 28 2.55 6.15 6.50
C VAL A 28 3.61 5.07 6.39
N LYS A 29 4.34 4.87 7.49
CA LYS A 29 5.34 3.81 7.59
C LYS A 29 4.67 2.48 7.91
N THR A 30 4.98 1.46 7.12
CA THR A 30 4.62 0.07 7.43
C THR A 30 5.80 -0.62 8.09
N GLU A 31 5.52 -1.60 8.96
CA GLU A 31 6.54 -2.50 9.48
C GLU A 31 7.24 -3.26 8.33
N LYS A 32 8.42 -3.83 8.60
CA LYS A 32 9.19 -4.59 7.60
C LYS A 32 8.35 -5.78 7.11
N GLY A 33 8.07 -5.85 5.80
CA GLY A 33 7.39 -7.01 5.19
C GLY A 33 6.27 -6.70 4.18
N GLY A 34 6.05 -5.43 3.81
CA GLY A 34 5.03 -5.06 2.82
C GLY A 34 5.33 -5.47 1.37
N PRO A 35 4.41 -5.19 0.42
CA PRO A 35 4.56 -5.53 -0.98
C PRO A 35 5.79 -4.86 -1.59
N ALA A 36 6.49 -5.59 -2.48
CA ALA A 36 7.57 -5.02 -3.29
C ALA A 36 7.07 -3.85 -4.17
N PRO A 37 7.95 -2.91 -4.58
CA PRO A 37 7.60 -1.82 -5.48
C PRO A 37 6.87 -2.28 -6.73
N ARG A 38 5.69 -1.70 -6.98
CA ARG A 38 4.77 -2.18 -8.02
C ARG A 38 3.82 -1.09 -8.54
N TYR A 39 3.37 -1.27 -9.77
CA TYR A 39 2.29 -0.51 -10.43
C TYR A 39 1.18 -1.47 -10.92
N ASP A 40 0.08 -0.94 -11.45
CA ASP A 40 -1.07 -1.72 -11.96
C ASP A 40 -1.64 -2.77 -10.99
N HIS A 41 -1.52 -2.53 -9.67
CA HIS A 41 -2.12 -3.39 -8.65
C HIS A 41 -3.60 -3.06 -8.46
N PHE A 42 -4.35 -4.03 -7.94
CA PHE A 42 -5.72 -3.80 -7.50
C PHE A 42 -5.74 -3.44 -6.02
N ALA A 43 -6.63 -2.52 -5.63
CA ALA A 43 -6.84 -2.13 -4.25
C ALA A 43 -8.34 -2.10 -3.92
N ALA A 44 -8.70 -2.59 -2.74
CA ALA A 44 -10.08 -2.59 -2.24
C ALA A 44 -10.12 -2.43 -0.72
N VAL A 45 -11.18 -1.81 -0.20
CA VAL A 45 -11.44 -1.73 1.24
C VAL A 45 -12.41 -2.83 1.64
N TYR A 46 -12.12 -3.49 2.76
CA TYR A 46 -12.97 -4.52 3.35
C TYR A 46 -13.28 -4.19 4.81
N ALA A 47 -14.55 -4.35 5.19
CA ALA A 47 -15.05 -4.15 6.54
C ALA A 47 -14.66 -2.78 7.16
N ASP A 48 -14.52 -1.75 6.32
CA ASP A 48 -14.12 -0.37 6.71
C ASP A 48 -12.83 -0.27 7.54
N GLN A 49 -12.02 -1.33 7.55
CA GLN A 49 -10.81 -1.44 8.37
C GLN A 49 -9.62 -1.92 7.57
N TYR A 50 -9.83 -2.78 6.58
CA TYR A 50 -8.74 -3.44 5.90
C TYR A 50 -8.57 -2.92 4.47
N LEU A 51 -7.37 -2.45 4.14
CA LEU A 51 -6.99 -2.18 2.76
C LEU A 51 -6.33 -3.44 2.17
N LEU A 52 -6.94 -4.01 1.15
CA LEU A 52 -6.38 -5.11 0.37
C LEU A 52 -5.60 -4.57 -0.81
N ILE A 53 -4.43 -5.15 -1.05
CA ILE A 53 -3.59 -4.92 -2.24
C ILE A 53 -3.34 -6.25 -2.92
N PHE A 54 -3.80 -6.40 -4.16
CA PHE A 54 -3.65 -7.63 -4.92
C PHE A 54 -2.84 -7.42 -6.20
N GLY A 55 -1.84 -8.28 -6.40
CA GLY A 55 -1.09 -8.38 -7.63
C GLY A 55 -0.36 -7.10 -8.03
N GLY A 56 -0.45 -6.77 -9.32
CA GLY A 56 0.31 -5.69 -9.96
C GLY A 56 1.59 -6.19 -10.61
N SER A 57 2.43 -5.26 -11.04
CA SER A 57 3.63 -5.57 -11.81
C SER A 57 4.81 -4.69 -11.41
N SER A 58 6.00 -5.21 -11.66
CA SER A 58 7.23 -4.45 -11.82
C SER A 58 7.71 -4.59 -13.26
N TYR A 59 8.84 -3.96 -13.62
CA TYR A 59 9.42 -4.12 -14.95
C TYR A 59 9.91 -5.54 -15.26
N SER A 60 10.12 -6.38 -14.24
CA SER A 60 10.71 -7.71 -14.38
C SER A 60 9.81 -8.85 -13.92
N ALA A 61 8.68 -8.55 -13.27
CA ALA A 61 7.80 -9.57 -12.70
C ALA A 61 6.36 -9.08 -12.59
N CYS A 62 5.41 -9.98 -12.83
CA CYS A 62 4.01 -9.83 -12.42
C CYS A 62 3.81 -10.48 -11.06
N PHE A 63 3.03 -9.85 -10.20
CA PHE A 63 2.71 -10.33 -8.86
C PHE A 63 1.32 -10.95 -8.83
N ASN A 64 1.16 -12.01 -8.04
CA ASN A 64 -0.11 -12.70 -7.78
C ASN A 64 -0.29 -12.95 -6.27
N ASP A 65 0.25 -12.04 -5.45
CA ASP A 65 0.18 -12.05 -4.00
C ASP A 65 -0.96 -11.14 -3.52
N LEU A 66 -1.49 -11.44 -2.34
CA LEU A 66 -2.50 -10.64 -1.66
C LEU A 66 -1.92 -10.13 -0.34
N TYR A 67 -1.96 -8.81 -0.17
CA TYR A 67 -1.62 -8.16 1.09
C TYR A 67 -2.84 -7.53 1.71
N LEU A 68 -2.87 -7.56 3.04
CA LEU A 68 -3.90 -6.95 3.85
C LEU A 68 -3.24 -5.97 4.83
N LEU A 69 -3.77 -4.75 4.85
CA LEU A 69 -3.33 -3.66 5.71
C LEU A 69 -4.43 -3.29 6.70
N ASP A 70 -4.14 -3.26 8.00
CA ASP A 70 -5.09 -2.81 9.03
C ASP A 70 -5.02 -1.28 9.25
N LEU A 71 -6.07 -0.57 8.83
CA LEU A 71 -6.19 0.89 8.92
C LEU A 71 -6.56 1.39 10.34
N GLN A 72 -7.01 0.53 11.25
CA GLN A 72 -7.28 0.94 12.64
C GLN A 72 -6.01 0.94 13.49
N THR A 73 -4.99 0.16 13.12
CA THR A 73 -3.67 0.19 13.79
C THR A 73 -2.84 1.44 13.47
N VAL A 74 -3.36 2.36 12.66
CA VAL A 74 -2.74 3.64 12.29
C VAL A 74 -2.41 4.54 13.50
N SER A 75 -2.96 4.26 14.69
CA SER A 75 -2.79 5.10 15.87
C SER A 75 -1.42 5.01 16.56
N THR A 76 -0.55 4.04 16.25
CA THR A 76 0.76 3.92 16.94
C THR A 76 1.85 3.40 16.01
N GLU A 77 2.64 4.34 15.50
CA GLU A 77 4.00 4.24 14.94
C GLU A 77 4.26 3.38 13.68
N SER A 78 3.48 2.34 13.36
CA SER A 78 3.61 1.61 12.10
C SER A 78 2.40 0.74 11.75
N LEU A 79 2.16 0.59 10.46
CA LEU A 79 1.14 -0.28 9.89
C LEU A 79 1.63 -1.73 9.76
N CYS A 80 0.83 -2.70 10.21
CA CYS A 80 1.11 -4.12 10.03
C CYS A 80 0.54 -4.63 8.70
N MET A 81 1.37 -5.30 7.90
CA MET A 81 1.00 -5.90 6.62
C MET A 81 1.06 -7.42 6.72
N LEU A 82 -0.02 -8.10 6.35
CA LEU A 82 -0.06 -9.56 6.28
C LEU A 82 -0.13 -10.01 4.82
N GLN A 83 0.77 -10.90 4.43
CA GLN A 83 0.69 -11.61 3.15
C GLN A 83 -0.16 -12.86 3.30
N LEU A 84 -1.24 -12.95 2.54
CA LEU A 84 -2.10 -14.13 2.47
C LEU A 84 -1.54 -15.07 1.39
N ARG A 85 -1.42 -16.36 1.73
CA ARG A 85 -0.96 -17.42 0.81
C ARG A 85 -2.15 -18.20 0.27
#